data_AF-W1XBK2-F1
#
_entry.id   AF-W1XBK2-F1
#
_cell.length_a   1.000
_cell.length_b   1.000
_cell.length_c   1.000
_cell.angle_alpha   90.00
_cell.angle_beta   90.00
_cell.angle_gamma   90.00
#
_symmetry.space_group_name_H-M   'P 1'
#
loop_
_entity.id
_entity.type
_entity.pdbx_description
1 polymer ?
#
loop_
_entity_poly.entity_id
_entity_poly.type
_entity_poly.pdbx_seq_one_letter_code
_entity_poly.pdbx_strand_id
1 'polypeptide(L)'
;DTDAEIAELTRLCDEFGVPVELNECWEKGGEGGTDMAKKVVELLEGPKPTPKFVYDLEDSLEDKVNKIVKTIYGGDGVIFTDKAKKQIKQLADWGLDRLPVCMAKTQYSLSDNPALLGAPTGFTITVSDIR
;
A
#
# COMPACT_ATOMS: atom_id res chain seq x y z
N ASP A 1 -24.59 -2.13 -9.01
CA ASP A 1 -24.68 -1.16 -7.91
C ASP A 1 -25.93 -0.33 -8.09
N THR A 2 -26.55 0.10 -7.01
CA THR A 2 -27.68 1.04 -7.05
C THR A 2 -27.17 2.47 -7.15
N ASP A 3 -27.98 3.38 -7.70
CA ASP A 3 -27.62 4.80 -7.78
C ASP A 3 -27.32 5.40 -6.41
N ALA A 4 -27.99 4.92 -5.35
CA ALA A 4 -27.76 5.36 -3.98
C ALA A 4 -26.40 4.94 -3.44
N GLU A 5 -25.92 3.72 -3.76
CA GLU A 5 -24.59 3.24 -3.35
C GLU A 5 -23.48 4.01 -4.07
N ILE A 6 -23.66 4.28 -5.37
CA ILE A 6 -22.70 5.06 -6.16
C ILE A 6 -22.62 6.49 -5.61
N ALA A 7 -23.77 7.13 -5.36
CA ALA A 7 -23.82 8.48 -4.83
C ALA A 7 -23.16 8.58 -3.44
N GLU A 8 -23.36 7.58 -2.57
CA GLU A 8 -22.72 7.58 -1.25
C GLU A 8 -21.19 7.41 -1.35
N LEU A 9 -20.71 6.53 -2.23
CA LEU A 9 -19.27 6.39 -2.45
C LEU A 9 -18.64 7.68 -2.98
N THR A 10 -19.28 8.34 -3.95
CA THR A 10 -18.84 9.64 -4.47
C THR A 10 -18.75 10.68 -3.36
N ARG A 11 -19.79 10.77 -2.54
CA ARG A 11 -19.84 11.68 -1.39
C ARG A 11 -18.69 11.43 -0.41
N LEU A 12 -18.40 10.17 -0.09
CA LEU A 12 -17.29 9.80 0.78
C LEU A 12 -15.94 10.18 0.17
N CYS A 13 -15.71 9.93 -1.12
CA CYS A 13 -14.48 10.35 -1.81
C CYS A 13 -14.28 11.87 -1.80
N ASP A 14 -15.36 12.63 -2.00
CA ASP A 14 -15.33 14.09 -1.94
C ASP A 14 -14.94 14.61 -0.55
N GLU A 15 -15.36 13.96 0.54
CA GLU A 15 -14.93 14.30 1.90
C GLU A 15 -13.42 14.13 2.11
N PHE A 16 -12.79 13.18 1.41
CA PHE A 16 -11.34 12.98 1.41
C PHE A 16 -10.61 13.87 0.39
N GLY A 17 -11.33 14.66 -0.41
CA GLY A 17 -10.76 15.48 -1.49
C GLY A 17 -10.17 14.64 -2.62
N VAL A 18 -10.69 13.42 -2.83
CA VAL A 18 -10.22 12.50 -3.86
C VAL A 18 -11.20 12.52 -5.04
N PRO A 19 -10.78 12.94 -6.25
CA PRO A 19 -11.65 12.88 -7.42
C PRO A 19 -12.02 11.44 -7.77
N VAL A 20 -13.30 11.20 -8.04
CA VAL A 20 -13.83 9.90 -8.43
C VAL A 20 -14.80 10.04 -9.60
N GLU A 21 -14.79 9.08 -10.50
CA GLU A 21 -15.70 9.00 -11.65
C GLU A 21 -16.09 7.54 -11.90
N LEU A 22 -17.32 7.32 -12.38
CA LEU A 22 -17.76 6.00 -12.80
C LEU A 22 -17.00 5.56 -14.06
N ASN A 23 -16.56 4.31 -14.09
CA ASN A 23 -15.86 3.72 -15.23
C ASN A 23 -16.65 2.51 -15.76
N GLU A 24 -17.15 2.65 -16.98
CA GLU A 24 -17.94 1.64 -17.68
C GLU A 24 -17.18 1.02 -18.85
N CYS A 25 -15.83 1.09 -18.86
CA CYS A 25 -15.01 0.61 -19.97
C CYS A 25 -15.23 -0.85 -20.33
N TRP A 26 -15.60 -1.68 -19.35
CA TRP A 26 -15.86 -3.10 -19.57
C TRP A 26 -17.05 -3.32 -20.53
N GLU A 27 -18.09 -2.47 -20.43
CA GLU A 27 -19.28 -2.55 -21.28
C GLU A 27 -19.16 -1.65 -22.52
N LYS A 28 -18.71 -0.41 -22.34
CA LYS A 28 -18.73 0.66 -23.37
C LYS A 28 -17.38 0.89 -24.05
N GLY A 29 -16.38 0.05 -23.77
CA GLY A 29 -15.03 0.23 -24.31
C GLY A 29 -14.43 1.58 -23.91
N GLY A 30 -13.63 2.20 -24.78
CA GLY A 30 -12.97 3.47 -24.47
C GLY A 30 -13.91 4.61 -24.09
N GLU A 31 -15.13 4.64 -24.63
CA GLU A 31 -16.11 5.70 -24.36
C GLU A 31 -16.50 5.74 -22.88
N GLY A 32 -16.69 4.56 -22.26
CA GLY A 32 -17.05 4.42 -20.84
C GLY A 32 -15.96 4.84 -19.84
N GLY A 33 -14.75 5.17 -20.31
CA GLY A 33 -13.66 5.66 -19.47
C GLY A 33 -13.33 7.13 -19.68
N THR A 34 -14.09 7.82 -20.53
CA THR A 34 -13.77 9.19 -20.97
C THR A 34 -13.73 10.17 -19.80
N ASP A 35 -14.69 10.08 -18.88
CA ASP A 35 -14.78 11.03 -17.75
C ASP A 35 -13.69 10.78 -16.70
N MET A 36 -13.39 9.50 -16.40
CA MET A 36 -12.21 9.14 -15.61
C MET A 36 -10.92 9.66 -16.27
N ALA A 37 -10.79 9.53 -17.59
CA ALA A 37 -9.61 10.02 -18.32
C ALA A 37 -9.45 11.54 -18.23
N LYS A 38 -10.55 12.31 -18.35
CA LYS A 38 -10.54 13.77 -18.14
C LYS A 38 -10.05 14.12 -16.73
N LYS A 39 -10.56 13.44 -15.69
CA LYS A 39 -10.12 13.64 -14.30
C LYS A 39 -8.63 13.38 -14.11
N VAL A 40 -8.09 12.34 -14.76
CA VAL A 40 -6.65 12.06 -14.74
C VAL A 40 -5.84 13.18 -15.42
N VAL A 41 -6.31 13.70 -16.56
CA VAL A 41 -5.66 14.85 -17.22
C VAL A 41 -5.67 16.08 -16.32
N GLU A 42 -6.80 16.39 -15.68
CA GLU A 42 -6.92 17.50 -14.71
C GLU A 42 -5.92 17.36 -13.56
N LEU A 43 -5.77 16.14 -13.00
CA LEU A 43 -4.78 15.85 -11.96
C LEU A 43 -3.33 16.07 -12.43
N LEU A 44 -3.02 15.73 -13.68
CA LEU A 44 -1.69 15.89 -14.27
C LEU A 44 -1.36 17.36 -14.60
N GLU A 45 -2.37 18.15 -14.94
CA GLU A 45 -2.26 19.60 -15.19
C GLU A 45 -2.19 20.41 -13.89
N GLY A 46 -2.69 19.83 -12.79
CA GLY A 46 -2.67 20.41 -11.46
C GLY A 46 -1.30 20.40 -10.75
N PRO A 47 -1.30 20.56 -9.41
CA PRO A 47 -0.09 20.54 -8.61
C PRO A 47 0.70 19.24 -8.79
N LYS A 48 2.03 19.36 -8.92
CA LYS A 48 2.93 18.22 -9.11
C LYS A 48 3.59 17.85 -7.79
N PRO A 49 3.07 16.86 -7.03
CA PRO A 49 3.69 16.46 -5.78
C PRO A 49 5.04 15.80 -6.03
N THR A 50 5.99 16.01 -5.13
CA THR A 50 7.23 15.25 -5.12
C THR A 50 6.98 13.90 -4.43
N PRO A 51 7.20 12.76 -5.11
CA PRO A 51 7.10 11.46 -4.48
C PRO A 51 8.05 11.35 -3.29
N LYS A 52 7.57 10.76 -2.19
CA LYS A 52 8.37 10.47 -1.00
C LYS A 52 8.40 8.97 -0.77
N PHE A 53 9.59 8.43 -0.51
CA PHE A 53 9.74 7.05 -0.11
C PHE A 53 9.38 6.88 1.38
N VAL A 54 8.87 5.70 1.72
CA VAL A 54 8.42 5.36 3.08
C VAL A 54 9.61 5.24 4.06
N TYR A 55 10.79 4.95 3.54
CA TYR A 55 12.01 4.72 4.31
C TYR A 55 13.23 5.16 3.49
N ASP A 56 14.38 5.27 4.16
CA ASP A 56 15.69 5.51 3.55
C ASP A 56 16.40 4.18 3.26
N LEU A 57 17.21 4.10 2.21
CA LEU A 57 17.99 2.89 1.91
C LEU A 57 19.04 2.60 2.99
N GLU A 58 19.45 3.62 3.75
CA GLU A 58 20.37 3.50 4.88
C GLU A 58 19.72 3.05 6.19
N ASP A 59 18.39 2.95 6.24
CA ASP A 59 17.71 2.33 7.38
C ASP A 59 18.12 0.86 7.53
N SER A 60 18.06 0.33 8.76
CA SER A 60 18.20 -1.11 8.98
C SER A 60 17.07 -1.87 8.26
N LEU A 61 17.28 -3.15 7.90
CA LEU A 61 16.23 -3.97 7.30
C LEU A 61 14.99 -4.03 8.21
N GLU A 62 15.20 -4.12 9.52
CA GLU A 62 14.15 -4.09 10.53
C GLU A 62 13.36 -2.78 10.48
N ASP A 63 14.04 -1.63 10.41
CA ASP A 63 13.39 -0.32 10.35
C ASP A 63 12.62 -0.10 9.05
N LYS A 64 13.18 -0.54 7.91
CA LYS A 64 12.49 -0.49 6.61
C LYS A 64 11.17 -1.24 6.67
N VAL A 65 11.19 -2.48 7.17
CA VAL A 65 9.98 -3.30 7.32
C VAL A 65 9.01 -2.64 8.30
N ASN A 66 9.48 -2.17 9.45
CA ASN A 66 8.63 -1.53 10.46
C ASN A 66 7.96 -0.25 9.93
N LYS A 67 8.68 0.57 9.16
CA LYS A 67 8.13 1.77 8.51
C LYS A 67 7.05 1.41 7.50
N ILE A 68 7.21 0.35 6.71
CA ILE A 68 6.15 -0.16 5.82
C ILE A 68 4.92 -0.55 6.64
N VAL A 69 5.08 -1.35 7.70
CA VAL A 69 3.95 -1.85 8.50
C VAL A 69 3.17 -0.69 9.15
N LYS A 70 3.87 0.27 9.75
CA LYS A 70 3.22 1.40 10.43
C LYS A 70 2.60 2.41 9.46
N THR A 71 3.24 2.69 8.34
CA THR A 71 2.84 3.78 7.44
C THR A 71 1.86 3.33 6.37
N ILE A 72 2.06 2.12 5.81
CA ILE A 72 1.26 1.61 4.69
C ILE A 72 0.19 0.64 5.17
N TYR A 73 0.51 -0.25 6.12
CA TYR A 73 -0.43 -1.27 6.56
C TYR A 73 -1.28 -0.84 7.76
N GLY A 74 -0.84 0.15 8.53
CA GLY A 74 -1.55 0.62 9.74
C GLY A 74 -1.42 -0.33 10.94
N GLY A 75 -0.40 -1.21 10.93
CA GLY A 75 -0.11 -2.12 12.04
C GLY A 75 0.78 -1.49 13.11
N ASP A 76 0.86 -2.14 14.27
CA ASP A 76 1.63 -1.67 15.44
C ASP A 76 3.14 -1.91 15.30
N GLY A 77 3.55 -2.83 14.41
CA GLY A 77 4.94 -3.12 14.11
C GLY A 77 5.17 -4.54 13.58
N VAL A 78 6.43 -4.98 13.68
CA VAL A 78 6.90 -6.26 13.13
C VAL A 78 7.58 -7.11 14.18
N ILE A 79 7.39 -8.44 14.09
CA ILE A 79 8.08 -9.45 14.86
C ILE A 79 8.93 -10.29 13.92
N PHE A 80 10.22 -10.38 14.19
CA PHE A 80 11.14 -11.25 13.45
C PHE A 80 11.40 -12.54 14.22
N THR A 81 11.24 -13.67 13.55
CA THR A 81 11.68 -14.96 14.07
C THR A 81 13.21 -15.01 14.16
N ASP A 82 13.74 -15.94 14.96
CA ASP A 82 15.20 -16.12 15.08
C ASP A 82 15.86 -16.52 13.76
N LYS A 83 15.12 -17.23 12.89
CA LYS A 83 15.58 -17.55 11.53
C LYS A 83 15.75 -16.27 10.71
N ALA A 84 14.73 -15.41 10.68
CA ALA A 84 14.78 -14.14 9.96
C ALA A 84 15.92 -13.24 10.48
N LYS A 85 16.10 -13.12 11.79
CA LYS A 85 17.21 -12.34 12.39
C LYS A 85 18.59 -12.82 11.93
N LYS A 86 18.80 -14.14 11.84
CA LYS A 86 20.06 -14.71 11.31
C LYS A 86 20.26 -14.35 9.84
N GLN A 87 19.19 -14.36 9.04
CA GLN A 87 19.25 -14.01 7.62
C GLN A 87 19.50 -12.52 7.41
N ILE A 88 18.91 -11.63 8.23
CA ILE A 88 19.22 -10.19 8.21
C ILE A 88 20.71 -9.97 8.41
N LYS A 89 21.28 -10.60 9.44
CA LYS A 89 22.72 -10.49 9.70
C LYS A 89 23.55 -10.99 8.51
N GLN A 90 23.17 -12.13 7.93
CA GLN A 90 23.86 -12.69 6.76
C GLN A 90 23.81 -11.75 5.55
N LEU A 91 22.67 -11.11 5.29
CA LEU A 91 22.54 -10.12 4.21
C LEU A 91 23.40 -8.88 4.46
N ALA A 92 23.50 -8.43 5.72
CA ALA A 92 24.41 -7.35 6.09
C ALA A 92 25.89 -7.74 5.89
N ASP A 93 26.28 -8.96 6.27
CA ASP A 93 27.63 -9.49 6.04
C ASP A 93 27.98 -9.55 4.53
N TRP A 94 26.98 -9.68 3.66
CA TRP A 94 27.12 -9.65 2.21
C TRP A 94 27.00 -8.25 1.58
N GLY A 95 26.71 -7.21 2.39
CA GLY A 95 26.48 -5.85 1.91
C GLY A 95 25.19 -5.67 1.12
N LEU A 96 24.18 -6.52 1.36
CA LEU A 96 22.87 -6.50 0.67
C LEU A 96 21.76 -5.87 1.53
N ASP A 97 22.04 -5.47 2.76
CA ASP A 97 21.08 -4.89 3.71
C ASP A 97 20.59 -3.49 3.33
N ARG A 98 21.28 -2.83 2.40
CA ARG A 98 20.92 -1.50 1.87
C ARG A 98 19.90 -1.55 0.72
N LEU A 99 19.58 -2.74 0.21
CA LEU A 99 18.59 -2.89 -0.85
C LEU A 99 17.17 -2.51 -0.38
N PRO A 100 16.26 -2.18 -1.32
CA PRO A 100 14.83 -2.05 -1.03
C PRO A 100 14.21 -3.36 -0.54
N VAL A 101 13.12 -3.25 0.22
CA VAL A 101 12.40 -4.41 0.76
C VAL A 101 11.19 -4.75 -0.11
N CYS A 102 11.01 -6.03 -0.40
CA CYS A 102 9.78 -6.57 -0.99
C CYS A 102 9.03 -7.39 0.06
N MET A 103 7.83 -6.94 0.44
CA MET A 103 6.99 -7.63 1.43
C MET A 103 6.15 -8.72 0.76
N ALA A 104 6.47 -9.98 1.05
CA ALA A 104 5.65 -11.13 0.63
C ALA A 104 4.61 -11.46 1.72
N LYS A 105 3.36 -11.02 1.53
CA LYS A 105 2.23 -11.30 2.42
C LYS A 105 0.95 -11.57 1.62
N THR A 106 -0.13 -11.94 2.30
CA THR A 106 -1.44 -12.01 1.68
C THR A 106 -1.88 -10.66 1.11
N GLN A 107 -2.50 -10.67 -0.07
CA GLN A 107 -3.09 -9.50 -0.71
C GLN A 107 -4.52 -9.20 -0.21
N TYR A 108 -5.14 -10.13 0.53
CA TYR A 108 -6.53 -10.02 0.98
C TYR A 108 -6.71 -9.16 2.24
N SER A 109 -5.62 -8.82 2.93
CA SER A 109 -5.61 -7.99 4.13
C SER A 109 -4.41 -7.06 4.14
N LEU A 110 -4.53 -5.91 4.83
CA LEU A 110 -3.37 -5.10 5.20
C LEU A 110 -2.46 -5.82 6.21
N SER A 111 -3.03 -6.72 7.03
CA SER A 111 -2.29 -7.61 7.92
C SER A 111 -1.72 -8.83 7.19
N ASP A 112 -1.04 -9.73 7.93
CA ASP A 112 -0.64 -11.06 7.45
C ASP A 112 -1.74 -12.12 7.63
N ASN A 113 -2.90 -11.75 8.18
CA ASN A 113 -4.08 -12.60 8.33
C ASN A 113 -5.15 -12.26 7.26
N PRO A 114 -5.45 -13.16 6.30
CA PRO A 114 -6.39 -12.88 5.21
C PRO A 114 -7.84 -12.66 5.67
N ALA A 115 -8.21 -13.04 6.90
CA ALA A 115 -9.56 -12.86 7.42
C ALA A 115 -9.84 -11.45 7.94
N LEU A 116 -8.82 -10.61 8.15
CA LEU A 116 -8.98 -9.24 8.64
C LEU A 116 -9.21 -8.29 7.46
N LEU A 117 -10.48 -7.97 7.19
CA LEU A 117 -10.91 -7.12 6.07
C LEU A 117 -10.93 -5.62 6.44
N GLY A 118 -11.04 -4.75 5.43
CA GLY A 118 -11.10 -3.30 5.61
C GLY A 118 -9.74 -2.70 6.01
N ALA A 119 -9.76 -1.74 6.93
CA ALA A 119 -8.58 -1.12 7.51
C ALA A 119 -8.38 -1.59 8.97
N PRO A 120 -7.86 -2.80 9.21
CA PRO A 120 -7.68 -3.33 10.57
C PRO A 120 -6.65 -2.52 11.35
N THR A 121 -6.75 -2.56 12.68
CA THR A 121 -5.82 -1.90 13.62
C THR A 121 -5.38 -2.87 14.71
N GLY A 122 -4.30 -2.56 15.43
CA GLY A 122 -3.88 -3.35 16.59
C GLY A 122 -3.27 -4.71 16.23
N PHE A 123 -2.68 -4.82 15.04
CA PHE A 123 -2.05 -6.05 14.55
C PHE A 123 -0.54 -5.87 14.36
N THR A 124 0.20 -6.96 14.45
CA THR A 124 1.64 -7.03 14.15
C THR A 124 1.88 -7.98 13.00
N ILE A 125 2.86 -7.68 12.14
CA ILE A 125 3.30 -8.59 11.07
C ILE A 125 4.40 -9.52 11.60
N THR A 126 4.33 -10.81 11.28
CA THR A 126 5.40 -11.77 11.61
C THR A 126 6.24 -12.10 10.38
N VAL A 127 7.55 -11.84 10.44
CA VAL A 127 8.51 -12.19 9.38
C VAL A 127 9.22 -13.51 9.74
N SER A 128 8.86 -14.57 9.02
CA SER A 128 9.40 -15.93 9.21
C SER A 128 10.77 -16.17 8.55
N ASP A 129 11.03 -15.53 7.41
CA ASP A 129 12.26 -15.66 6.66
C ASP A 129 12.48 -14.44 5.74
N ILE A 130 13.74 -14.24 5.34
CA ILE A 130 14.18 -13.19 4.42
C ILE A 130 15.11 -13.83 3.37
N ARG A 131 15.11 -13.32 2.14
CA ARG A 131 15.81 -13.86 0.97
C ARG A 131 16.50 -12.79 0.16
#